data_AF-A0A2E5ICD3-F1
#
_entry.id   AF-A0A2E5ICD3-F1
#
_cell.length_a   1.000
_cell.length_b   1.000
_cell.length_c   1.000
_cell.angle_alpha   90.00
_cell.angle_beta   90.00
_cell.angle_gamma   90.00
#
_symmetry.space_group_name_H-M   'P 1'
#
loop_
_entity.id
_entity.type
_entity.pdbx_description
1 polymer ?
#
loop_
_entity_poly.entity_id
_entity_poly.type
_entity_poly.pdbx_seq_one_letter_code
_entity_poly.pdbx_strand_id
1 'polypeptide(L)'
;MSDGPEWDFMKLNNNSKQSSKPTSRIHYVFGISCYLLLIPTLVVAYGEFMDIIDFFEYGGDVGDVLVWVLYTATICSILLISGLHFTDSLKTDSFRIGSGIFIITISVVNLIFRLYDFNEERGYYGFDEFWLDYLYWPSTHERLELVFLGIIIGFLIMKK
;
A
#
# COMPACT_ATOMS: atom_id res chain seq x y z
N MET A 1 -3.27 -8.30 68.21
CA MET A 1 -3.38 -9.56 67.45
C MET A 1 -3.21 -9.20 65.98
N SER A 2 -2.38 -9.96 65.28
CA SER A 2 -1.83 -9.69 63.96
C SER A 2 -2.87 -9.89 62.85
N ASP A 3 -3.24 -8.83 62.12
CA ASP A 3 -3.91 -8.96 60.83
C ASP A 3 -2.86 -9.36 59.78
N GLY A 4 -2.76 -10.67 59.54
CA GLY A 4 -1.76 -11.26 58.65
C GLY A 4 -2.00 -10.94 57.17
N PRO A 5 -0.93 -10.85 56.36
CA PRO A 5 -1.00 -10.53 54.93
C PRO A 5 -1.33 -11.79 54.13
N GLU A 6 -2.50 -12.39 54.36
CA GLU A 6 -2.87 -13.69 53.75
C GLU A 6 -3.62 -13.53 52.41
N TRP A 7 -3.95 -12.31 52.01
CA TRP A 7 -4.79 -12.04 50.83
C TRP A 7 -4.06 -11.40 49.65
N ASP A 8 -2.80 -10.97 49.83
CA ASP A 8 -2.04 -10.29 48.77
C ASP A 8 -1.45 -11.23 47.71
N PHE A 9 -1.23 -12.50 48.05
CA PHE A 9 -0.66 -13.46 47.10
C PHE A 9 -1.69 -14.02 46.10
N MET A 10 -2.97 -14.05 46.44
CA MET A 10 -4.02 -14.44 45.47
C MET A 10 -4.29 -13.36 44.43
N LYS A 11 -3.98 -12.09 44.72
CA LYS A 11 -4.17 -10.97 43.79
C LYS A 11 -3.04 -10.87 42.75
N LEU A 12 -1.84 -11.37 43.07
CA LEU A 12 -0.70 -11.34 42.16
C LEU A 12 -0.70 -12.46 41.10
N ASN A 13 -1.42 -13.57 41.31
CA ASN A 13 -1.31 -14.73 40.43
C ASN A 13 -2.35 -14.77 39.29
N ASN A 14 -3.40 -13.95 39.33
CA ASN A 14 -4.43 -13.91 38.28
C ASN A 14 -4.12 -12.94 37.12
N ASN A 15 -3.11 -12.07 37.26
CA ASN A 15 -2.72 -11.11 36.23
C ASN A 15 -1.57 -11.59 35.31
N SER A 16 -1.04 -12.80 35.50
CA SER A 16 0.19 -13.24 34.83
C SER A 16 0.00 -14.15 33.61
N LYS A 17 -1.23 -14.44 33.16
CA LYS A 17 -1.48 -15.38 32.05
C LYS A 17 -2.47 -14.93 30.98
N GLN A 18 -2.64 -13.64 30.76
CA GLN A 18 -3.14 -13.19 29.45
C GLN A 18 -1.95 -13.00 28.51
N SER A 19 -1.48 -14.12 27.97
CA SER A 19 -0.52 -14.16 26.87
C SER A 19 -1.11 -13.43 25.65
N SER A 20 -0.86 -12.13 25.53
CA SER A 20 -1.15 -11.28 24.38
C SER A 20 -0.32 -11.60 23.12
N LYS A 21 0.30 -12.79 23.06
CA LYS A 21 1.21 -13.24 22.00
C LYS A 21 0.60 -13.64 20.64
N PRO A 22 -0.69 -13.98 20.46
CA PRO A 22 -1.16 -14.42 19.14
C PRO A 22 -1.24 -13.26 18.13
N THR A 23 -1.67 -12.08 18.57
CA THR A 23 -1.85 -10.90 17.69
C THR A 23 -0.53 -10.37 17.14
N SER A 24 0.54 -10.36 17.95
CA SER A 24 1.87 -9.92 17.50
C SER A 24 2.49 -10.85 16.46
N ARG A 25 2.24 -12.17 16.57
CA ARG A 25 2.73 -13.13 15.57
C ARG A 25 2.01 -12.98 14.23
N ILE A 26 0.69 -12.77 14.24
CA ILE A 26 -0.09 -12.56 13.01
C ILE A 26 0.36 -11.29 12.30
N HIS A 27 0.54 -10.19 13.04
CA HIS A 27 1.04 -8.93 12.47
C HIS A 27 2.42 -9.13 11.82
N TYR A 28 3.33 -9.81 12.53
CA TYR A 28 4.66 -10.07 12.00
C TYR A 28 4.67 -10.93 10.73
N VAL A 29 3.85 -12.00 10.69
CA VAL A 29 3.69 -12.85 9.49
C VAL A 29 3.12 -12.05 8.34
N PHE A 30 2.13 -11.19 8.60
CA PHE A 30 1.58 -10.29 7.59
C PHE A 30 2.65 -9.34 7.04
N GLY A 31 3.46 -8.73 7.91
CA GLY A 31 4.56 -7.88 7.49
C GLY A 31 5.60 -8.58 6.62
N ILE A 32 5.98 -9.83 6.98
CA ILE A 32 6.84 -10.67 6.14
C ILE A 32 6.19 -10.96 4.78
N SER A 33 4.89 -11.28 4.77
CA SER A 33 4.19 -11.55 3.52
C SER A 33 4.20 -10.34 2.57
N CYS A 34 4.08 -9.12 3.09
CA CYS A 34 4.23 -7.90 2.29
C CYS A 34 5.62 -7.82 1.63
N TYR A 35 6.69 -8.15 2.37
CA TYR A 35 8.04 -8.18 1.80
C TYR A 35 8.24 -9.30 0.78
N LEU A 36 7.66 -10.48 1.01
CA LEU A 36 7.71 -11.57 0.04
C LEU A 36 6.99 -11.20 -1.26
N LEU A 37 5.88 -10.47 -1.17
CA LEU A 37 5.13 -9.98 -2.32
C LEU A 37 5.86 -8.89 -3.12
N LEU A 38 6.84 -8.18 -2.54
CA LEU A 38 7.67 -7.25 -3.32
C LEU A 38 8.42 -7.94 -4.46
N ILE A 39 8.84 -9.19 -4.27
CA ILE A 39 9.60 -9.93 -5.29
C ILE A 39 8.78 -10.13 -6.57
N PRO A 40 7.60 -10.79 -6.54
CA PRO A 40 6.78 -10.94 -7.75
C PRO A 40 6.34 -9.59 -8.30
N THR A 41 6.04 -8.59 -7.46
CA THR A 41 5.71 -7.23 -7.93
C THR A 41 6.84 -6.60 -8.73
N LEU A 42 8.09 -6.71 -8.27
CA LEU A 42 9.25 -6.19 -9.00
C LEU A 42 9.53 -6.95 -10.30
N VAL A 43 9.30 -8.28 -10.31
CA VAL A 43 9.44 -9.08 -11.54
C VAL A 43 8.43 -8.65 -12.59
N VAL A 44 7.16 -8.45 -12.20
CA VAL A 44 6.11 -7.95 -13.10
C VAL A 44 6.45 -6.54 -13.59
N ALA A 45 6.82 -5.64 -12.67
CA ALA A 45 7.17 -4.27 -13.03
C ALA A 45 8.36 -4.19 -14.00
N TYR A 46 9.36 -5.07 -13.83
CA TYR A 46 10.47 -5.17 -14.77
C TYR A 46 10.04 -5.68 -16.15
N GLY A 47 9.11 -6.65 -16.21
CA GLY A 47 8.51 -7.09 -17.46
C GLY A 47 7.80 -5.95 -18.20
N GLU A 48 6.92 -5.23 -17.49
CA GLU A 48 6.23 -4.06 -18.05
C GLU A 48 7.20 -2.96 -18.50
N PHE A 49 8.30 -2.76 -17.78
CA PHE A 49 9.33 -1.81 -18.17
C PHE A 49 9.97 -2.18 -19.51
N MET A 50 10.30 -3.45 -19.71
CA MET A 50 10.86 -3.93 -20.98
C MET A 50 9.86 -3.72 -22.13
N ASP A 51 8.58 -3.98 -21.90
CA ASP A 51 7.53 -3.76 -22.90
C ASP A 51 7.43 -2.26 -23.28
N ILE A 52 7.57 -1.34 -22.32
CA ILE A 52 7.59 0.11 -22.59
C ILE A 52 8.84 0.51 -23.37
N ILE A 53 9.99 -0.08 -23.05
CA ILE A 53 11.23 0.17 -23.79
C ILE A 53 11.09 -0.27 -25.24
N ASP A 54 10.49 -1.43 -25.49
CA ASP A 54 10.20 -1.88 -26.85
C ASP A 54 9.17 -0.97 -27.53
N PHE A 55 8.19 -0.45 -26.78
CA PHE A 55 7.18 0.48 -27.31
C PHE A 55 7.76 1.81 -27.79
N PHE A 56 8.89 2.28 -27.24
CA PHE A 56 9.58 3.47 -27.78
C PHE A 56 9.99 3.31 -29.24
N GLU A 57 10.30 2.09 -29.69
CA GLU A 57 10.63 1.83 -31.09
C GLU A 57 9.42 2.09 -32.02
N TYR A 58 8.21 1.98 -31.49
CA TYR A 58 6.95 2.16 -32.21
C TYR A 58 6.26 3.51 -31.94
N GLY A 59 6.98 4.46 -31.34
CA GLY A 59 6.49 5.82 -31.09
C GLY A 59 5.95 6.06 -29.67
N GLY A 60 6.31 5.22 -28.69
CA GLY A 60 6.06 5.47 -27.28
C GLY A 60 6.66 6.79 -26.78
N ASP A 61 6.05 7.37 -25.75
CA ASP A 61 6.46 8.65 -25.16
C ASP A 61 7.01 8.48 -23.73
N VAL A 62 7.78 9.46 -23.29
CA VAL A 62 8.26 9.58 -21.90
C VAL A 62 7.09 9.62 -20.91
N GLY A 63 5.90 10.05 -21.32
CA GLY A 63 4.67 9.95 -20.54
C GLY A 63 4.37 8.52 -20.07
N ASP A 64 4.55 7.52 -20.94
CA ASP A 64 4.29 6.11 -20.63
C ASP A 64 5.21 5.61 -19.51
N VAL A 65 6.48 6.00 -19.56
CA VAL A 65 7.47 5.70 -18.52
C VAL A 65 7.09 6.35 -17.20
N LEU A 66 6.63 7.60 -17.22
CA LEU A 66 6.24 8.30 -15.99
C LEU A 66 5.04 7.62 -15.32
N VAL A 67 4.01 7.25 -16.10
CA VAL A 67 2.84 6.53 -15.60
C VAL A 67 3.24 5.19 -15.00
N TRP A 68 4.10 4.43 -15.68
CA TRP A 68 4.63 3.15 -15.18
C TRP A 68 5.47 3.29 -13.91
N VAL A 69 6.42 4.24 -13.87
CA VAL A 69 7.24 4.52 -12.68
C VAL A 69 6.33 4.81 -11.50
N LEU A 70 5.30 5.61 -11.72
CA LEU A 70 4.42 6.07 -10.66
C LEU A 70 3.50 4.96 -10.14
N TYR A 71 2.98 4.12 -11.04
CA TYR A 71 2.23 2.91 -10.67
C TYR A 71 3.10 1.93 -9.86
N THR A 72 4.28 1.59 -10.39
CA THR A 72 5.24 0.69 -9.74
C THR A 72 5.69 1.22 -8.38
N ALA A 73 6.00 2.51 -8.30
CA ALA A 73 6.37 3.16 -7.04
C ALA A 73 5.23 3.13 -6.03
N THR A 74 3.97 3.30 -6.48
CA THR A 74 2.79 3.23 -5.60
C THR A 74 2.66 1.84 -4.98
N ILE A 75 2.61 0.78 -5.78
CA ILE A 75 2.43 -0.60 -5.26
C ILE A 75 3.62 -1.04 -4.39
N CYS A 76 4.85 -0.71 -4.79
CA CYS A 76 6.03 -1.02 -4.00
C CYS A 76 6.04 -0.26 -2.67
N SER A 77 5.64 1.02 -2.67
CA SER A 77 5.55 1.82 -1.45
C SER A 77 4.51 1.27 -0.49
N ILE A 78 3.33 0.88 -0.99
CA ILE A 78 2.28 0.26 -0.18
C ILE A 78 2.81 -1.02 0.48
N LEU A 79 3.42 -1.94 -0.29
CA LEU A 79 3.94 -3.20 0.23
C LEU A 79 5.07 -2.98 1.25
N LEU A 80 6.04 -2.12 0.92
CA LEU A 80 7.20 -1.86 1.75
C LEU A 80 6.81 -1.19 3.07
N ILE A 81 6.01 -0.13 3.01
CA ILE A 81 5.62 0.63 4.21
C ILE A 81 4.63 -0.18 5.05
N SER A 82 3.72 -0.94 4.45
CA SER A 82 2.86 -1.89 5.20
C SER A 82 3.72 -2.95 5.88
N GLY A 83 4.70 -3.53 5.18
CA GLY A 83 5.66 -4.45 5.76
C GLY A 83 6.34 -3.86 7.00
N LEU A 84 6.89 -2.64 6.87
CA LEU A 84 7.56 -1.94 7.98
C LEU A 84 6.61 -1.65 9.15
N HIS A 85 5.37 -1.28 8.86
CA HIS A 85 4.35 -0.99 9.86
C HIS A 85 3.98 -2.26 10.67
N PHE A 86 3.84 -3.40 9.99
CA PHE A 86 3.44 -4.67 10.63
C PHE A 86 4.59 -5.42 11.30
N THR A 87 5.84 -5.18 10.90
CA THR A 87 7.05 -5.67 11.61
C THR A 87 7.52 -4.75 12.74
N ASP A 88 6.70 -3.77 13.15
CA ASP A 88 7.01 -2.75 14.16
C ASP A 88 8.38 -2.07 13.93
N SER A 89 8.76 -1.91 12.66
CA SER A 89 10.01 -1.26 12.25
C SER A 89 9.88 0.26 12.19
N LEU A 90 8.64 0.78 12.07
CA LEU A 90 8.32 2.21 12.19
C LEU A 90 8.28 2.63 13.67
N LYS A 91 9.45 2.76 14.30
CA LYS A 91 9.58 2.97 15.75
C LYS A 91 9.10 4.34 16.26
N THR A 92 9.02 5.35 15.39
CA THR A 92 8.68 6.72 15.79
C THR A 92 7.37 7.16 15.16
N ASP A 93 6.55 7.88 15.94
CA ASP A 93 5.27 8.42 15.48
C ASP A 93 5.44 9.31 14.24
N SER A 94 6.50 10.14 14.21
CA SER A 94 6.80 11.00 13.06
C SER A 94 7.05 10.20 11.77
N PHE A 95 7.79 9.09 11.86
CA PHE A 95 8.09 8.27 10.68
C PHE A 95 6.85 7.49 10.23
N ARG A 96 6.04 7.02 11.18
CA ARG A 96 4.74 6.38 10.90
C ARG A 96 3.78 7.35 10.21
N ILE A 97 3.54 8.52 10.79
CA ILE A 97 2.65 9.54 10.23
C ILE A 97 3.16 9.99 8.87
N GLY A 98 4.45 10.28 8.75
CA GLY A 98 5.08 10.68 7.48
C GLY A 98 4.94 9.62 6.39
N SER A 99 5.13 8.33 6.73
CA SER A 99 4.95 7.23 5.79
C SER A 99 3.50 7.08 5.32
N GLY A 100 2.51 7.27 6.21
CA GLY A 100 1.11 7.26 5.85
C GLY A 100 0.72 8.42 4.93
N ILE A 101 1.18 9.64 5.25
CA ILE A 101 1.00 10.83 4.38
C ILE A 101 1.64 10.59 3.01
N PHE A 102 2.83 10.00 2.97
CA PHE A 102 3.52 9.67 1.73
C PHE A 102 2.70 8.70 0.86
N ILE A 103 2.18 7.60 1.43
CA ILE A 103 1.33 6.66 0.68
C ILE A 103 0.10 7.36 0.12
N ILE A 104 -0.59 8.18 0.94
CA ILE A 104 -1.77 8.92 0.50
C ILE A 104 -1.40 9.84 -0.66
N THR A 105 -0.28 10.56 -0.54
CA THR A 105 0.18 11.52 -1.55
C THR A 105 0.48 10.83 -2.86
N ILE A 106 1.30 9.77 -2.85
CA ILE A 106 1.66 9.05 -4.08
C ILE A 106 0.44 8.39 -4.73
N SER A 107 -0.52 7.89 -3.94
CA SER A 107 -1.78 7.33 -4.45
C SER A 107 -2.65 8.40 -5.12
N VAL A 108 -2.72 9.61 -4.54
CA VAL A 108 -3.46 10.73 -5.15
C VAL A 108 -2.79 11.21 -6.43
N VAL A 109 -1.46 11.30 -6.46
CA VAL A 109 -0.75 11.67 -7.70
C VAL A 109 -1.01 10.62 -8.79
N ASN A 110 -1.06 9.33 -8.43
CA ASN A 110 -1.41 8.25 -9.35
C ASN A 110 -2.80 8.40 -9.93
N LEU A 111 -3.77 8.72 -9.08
CA LEU A 111 -5.13 9.02 -9.53
C LEU A 111 -5.17 10.19 -10.52
N ILE A 112 -4.45 11.28 -10.23
CA ILE A 112 -4.42 12.47 -11.10
C ILE A 112 -3.84 12.13 -12.48
N PHE A 113 -2.71 11.41 -12.52
CA PHE A 113 -2.09 10.99 -13.78
C PHE A 113 -3.03 10.10 -14.59
N ARG A 114 -3.78 9.20 -13.94
CA ARG A 114 -4.75 8.35 -14.65
C ARG A 114 -5.94 9.13 -15.23
N LEU A 115 -6.38 10.18 -14.55
CA LEU A 115 -7.44 11.06 -15.07
C LEU A 115 -6.94 11.93 -16.23
N TYR A 116 -5.66 12.32 -16.22
CA TYR A 116 -5.04 13.03 -17.33
C TYR A 116 -4.95 12.14 -18.57
N ASP A 117 -4.42 10.93 -18.40
CA ASP A 117 -4.30 9.89 -19.42
C ASP A 117 -5.65 9.58 -20.08
N PHE A 118 -6.72 9.44 -19.27
CA PHE A 118 -8.09 9.30 -19.78
C PHE A 118 -8.56 10.44 -20.67
N ASN A 119 -8.29 11.69 -20.27
CA ASN A 119 -8.71 12.85 -21.04
C ASN A 119 -7.95 12.94 -22.37
N GLU A 120 -6.69 12.51 -22.39
CA GLU A 120 -5.86 12.46 -23.60
C GLU A 120 -6.33 11.34 -24.55
N GLU A 121 -6.54 10.13 -24.04
CA GLU A 121 -7.09 9.01 -24.81
C GLU A 121 -8.47 9.33 -25.41
N ARG A 122 -9.34 9.99 -24.63
CA ARG A 122 -10.65 10.44 -25.11
C ARG A 122 -10.52 11.44 -26.26
N GLY A 123 -9.54 12.33 -26.20
CA GLY A 123 -9.25 13.30 -27.26
C GLY A 123 -8.69 12.67 -28.54
N TYR A 124 -7.85 11.64 -28.42
CA TYR A 124 -7.17 11.00 -29.55
C TYR A 124 -8.03 9.97 -30.27
N TYR A 125 -8.74 9.12 -29.54
CA TYR A 125 -9.49 8.00 -30.12
C TYR A 125 -10.95 8.36 -30.45
N GLY A 126 -11.39 9.59 -30.15
CA GLY A 126 -12.76 10.03 -30.41
C GLY A 126 -13.80 9.20 -29.67
N PHE A 127 -13.42 8.58 -28.54
CA PHE A 127 -14.32 7.79 -27.72
C PHE A 127 -15.39 8.70 -27.12
N ASP A 128 -16.61 8.55 -27.62
CA ASP A 128 -17.83 9.14 -27.05
C ASP A 128 -18.44 8.24 -25.96
N GLU A 129 -17.72 7.18 -25.55
CA GLU A 129 -18.15 6.27 -24.51
C GLU A 129 -18.31 6.97 -23.16
N PHE A 130 -19.33 6.53 -22.42
CA PHE A 130 -19.66 7.06 -21.12
C PHE A 130 -18.47 6.83 -20.18
N TRP A 131 -18.13 7.79 -19.32
CA TRP A 131 -16.96 7.66 -18.44
C TRP A 131 -16.99 6.38 -17.55
N LEU A 132 -18.18 5.80 -17.35
CA LEU A 132 -18.35 4.52 -16.65
C LEU A 132 -17.69 3.36 -17.39
N ASP A 133 -17.76 3.31 -18.71
CA ASP A 133 -17.22 2.19 -19.49
C ASP A 133 -15.69 2.15 -19.40
N TYR A 134 -15.07 3.33 -19.36
CA TYR A 134 -13.65 3.47 -19.08
C TYR A 134 -13.25 3.02 -17.66
N LEU A 135 -14.11 3.23 -16.65
CA LEU A 135 -13.88 2.70 -15.31
C LEU A 135 -13.95 1.16 -15.27
N TYR A 136 -14.71 0.55 -16.17
CA TYR A 136 -14.83 -0.90 -16.29
C TYR A 136 -13.67 -1.55 -17.05
N TRP A 137 -12.84 -0.76 -17.74
CA TRP A 137 -11.64 -1.33 -18.37
C TRP A 137 -10.74 -1.97 -17.31
N PRO A 138 -10.33 -3.24 -17.50
CA PRO A 138 -9.59 -3.98 -16.47
C PRO A 138 -8.36 -3.23 -15.95
N SER A 139 -7.61 -2.60 -16.85
CA SER A 139 -6.42 -1.81 -16.51
C SER A 139 -6.74 -0.56 -15.69
N THR A 140 -7.85 0.12 -15.98
CA THR A 140 -8.31 1.29 -15.22
C THR A 140 -8.84 0.88 -13.85
N HIS A 141 -9.67 -0.16 -13.82
CA HIS A 141 -10.31 -0.66 -12.62
C HIS A 141 -9.28 -1.10 -11.56
N GLU A 142 -8.31 -1.92 -11.97
CA GLU A 142 -7.25 -2.41 -11.07
C GLU A 142 -6.40 -1.26 -10.49
N ARG A 143 -6.08 -0.25 -11.31
CA ARG A 143 -5.33 0.92 -10.87
C ARG A 143 -6.10 1.76 -9.86
N LEU A 144 -7.42 1.90 -10.04
CA LEU A 144 -8.28 2.62 -9.08
C LEU A 144 -8.38 1.89 -7.74
N GLU A 145 -8.53 0.56 -7.77
CA GLU A 145 -8.50 -0.25 -6.55
C GLU A 145 -7.19 -0.05 -5.78
N LEU A 146 -6.06 -0.04 -6.49
CA LEU A 146 -4.75 0.21 -5.87
C LEU A 146 -4.68 1.59 -5.22
N VAL A 147 -5.19 2.64 -5.87
CA VAL A 147 -5.24 4.00 -5.31
C VAL A 147 -6.07 4.03 -4.03
N PHE A 148 -7.29 3.48 -4.06
CA PHE A 148 -8.17 3.49 -2.88
C PHE A 148 -7.57 2.68 -1.75
N LEU A 149 -6.97 1.52 -2.05
CA LEU A 149 -6.26 0.69 -1.08
C LEU A 149 -5.08 1.45 -0.47
N GLY A 150 -4.30 2.16 -1.27
CA GLY A 150 -3.21 3.01 -0.80
C GLY A 150 -3.68 4.08 0.17
N ILE A 151 -4.76 4.81 -0.18
CA ILE A 151 -5.33 5.84 0.69
C ILE A 151 -5.81 5.24 2.02
N ILE A 152 -6.56 4.13 1.97
CA ILE A 152 -7.07 3.45 3.17
C ILE A 152 -5.92 2.97 4.06
N ILE A 153 -4.92 2.30 3.47
CA ILE A 153 -3.75 1.82 4.20
C ILE A 153 -2.98 2.97 4.83
N GLY A 154 -2.77 4.07 4.09
CA GLY A 154 -2.11 5.26 4.61
C GLY A 154 -2.81 5.81 5.85
N PHE A 155 -4.15 5.92 5.83
CA PHE A 155 -4.93 6.29 7.02
C PHE A 155 -4.82 5.29 8.16
N LEU A 156 -4.84 3.98 7.88
CA LEU A 156 -4.71 2.94 8.90
C LEU A 156 -3.36 2.99 9.61
N ILE A 157 -2.27 3.23 8.87
CA ILE A 157 -0.93 3.37 9.41
C ILE A 157 -0.84 4.59 10.36
N MET A 158 -1.49 5.69 10.00
CA MET A 158 -1.48 6.91 10.81
C MET A 158 -2.29 6.80 12.12
N LYS A 159 -3.32 5.93 12.15
CA LYS A 159 -4.29 5.86 13.25
C LYS A 159 -3.81 5.07 14.48
N LYS A 160 -2.69 4.35 14.38
CA LYS A 160 -2.22 3.44 15.44
C LYS A 160 -1.74 4.16 16.70
#